data_AF-A0A553IB58-F1
#
_entry.id   AF-A0A553IB58-F1
#
_cell.length_a   1.000
_cell.length_b   1.000
_cell.length_c   1.000
_cell.angle_alpha   90.00
_cell.angle_beta   90.00
_cell.angle_gamma   90.00
#
_symmetry.space_group_name_H-M   'P 1'
#
loop_
_entity.id
_entity.type
_entity.pdbx_description
1 polymer ?
#
loop_
_entity_poly.entity_id
_entity_poly.type
_entity_poly.pdbx_seq_one_letter_code
_entity_poly.pdbx_strand_id
1 'polypeptide(L)'
;MASKIDPAITEALGLDPNTTKLTSHGGSGFASTFKLSSTANGKEMNYFVKTGSGSDAALMFKGEHESLNAISKIVPSLCPRSYAHGAFKNSQNKHFMVTDFLDLNSSAPGGSGKTLARKLAQLHTTPAPIPEGFDKPMYGFPVTTCCGSSPQNNTWKESWADFYANNRLRTILNDGIKKNGADIELSKAVEKTADVIVPRLLGDDHLKGVQPVAIHGDLWSGNHGRGRIAGKGGAEDVVFDPSCVYGHSEYELGIMKMFGGFGSTFWKEYESLVPKAEPKEEWDDRVALYELYHHLNHWALFGGSYRSGAMSIMKRLHSNLGHDQCPLAIIVGISGPSSSGKTTLARLLRDVFPHTFILHEDDFYRPETELPSKDGLLDWDCAEAINFDEMARALEHIRAEGTFPPFVDSMEDQNTVGKCPVPESAISAAKSRVEAWLAPGHAGHAIFSNPDLRLCILDGFLLFGPDPPLRRITDELLDVKLFLTVSRQKATARREARDGYVTLEGFWTDPPGYVDKIVWPNYAESHAWLFEDGDVEKRLRRDVLSEKNILALPEVISQSGEESGGEKEGKGLDADMQVTFEWAVETLMRKLEDITNKRFKELCAISATVHQVGF
;
A
#
# COMPACT_ATOMS: atom_id res chain seq x y z
N MET A 1 -50.23 -17.78 -15.78
CA MET A 1 -50.69 -17.18 -17.05
C MET A 1 -49.45 -16.77 -17.85
N ALA A 2 -49.30 -17.23 -19.10
CA ALA A 2 -48.22 -16.73 -19.95
C ALA A 2 -48.35 -15.20 -20.04
N SER A 3 -47.33 -14.46 -19.61
CA SER A 3 -47.30 -13.01 -19.80
C SER A 3 -47.39 -12.76 -21.29
N LYS A 4 -48.45 -12.08 -21.74
CA LYS A 4 -48.62 -11.72 -23.15
C LYS A 4 -47.37 -10.94 -23.58
N ILE A 5 -46.64 -11.48 -24.55
CA ILE A 5 -45.38 -10.89 -25.05
C ILE A 5 -45.70 -9.50 -25.61
N ASP A 6 -44.93 -8.49 -25.23
CA ASP A 6 -45.12 -7.15 -25.77
C ASP A 6 -44.70 -7.12 -27.24
N PRO A 7 -45.52 -6.57 -28.17
CA PRO A 7 -45.21 -6.52 -29.59
C PRO A 7 -43.87 -5.83 -29.89
N ALA A 8 -43.41 -4.90 -29.05
CA ALA A 8 -42.12 -4.25 -29.22
C ALA A 8 -40.95 -5.26 -29.28
N ILE A 9 -41.02 -6.35 -28.50
CA ILE A 9 -39.97 -7.38 -28.46
C ILE A 9 -39.99 -8.23 -29.72
N THR A 10 -41.18 -8.69 -30.14
CA THR A 10 -41.31 -9.53 -31.33
C THR A 10 -41.00 -8.77 -32.61
N GLU A 11 -41.42 -7.50 -32.71
CA GLU A 11 -41.12 -6.64 -33.87
C GLU A 11 -39.63 -6.34 -33.97
N ALA A 12 -38.97 -6.03 -32.85
CA ALA A 12 -37.53 -5.75 -32.84
C ALA A 12 -36.68 -6.94 -33.33
N LEU A 13 -37.15 -8.17 -33.11
CA LEU A 13 -36.49 -9.39 -33.56
C LEU A 13 -37.05 -9.96 -34.87
N GLY A 14 -38.11 -9.37 -35.44
CA GLY A 14 -38.80 -9.91 -36.60
C GLY A 14 -39.41 -11.30 -36.38
N LEU A 15 -39.89 -11.60 -35.17
CA LEU A 15 -40.46 -12.90 -34.79
C LEU A 15 -41.99 -12.91 -34.93
N ASP A 16 -42.55 -14.06 -35.30
CA ASP A 16 -44.00 -14.28 -35.30
C ASP A 16 -44.51 -14.45 -33.85
N PRO A 17 -45.39 -13.57 -33.35
CA PRO A 17 -45.95 -13.69 -32.00
C PRO A 17 -46.69 -15.01 -31.74
N ASN A 18 -47.23 -15.67 -32.77
CA ASN A 18 -48.01 -16.91 -32.61
C ASN A 18 -47.13 -18.14 -32.32
N THR A 19 -45.87 -18.10 -32.75
CA THR A 19 -44.90 -19.19 -32.53
C THR A 19 -43.89 -18.86 -31.44
N THR A 20 -44.03 -17.69 -30.80
CA THR A 20 -43.09 -17.18 -29.80
C THR A 20 -43.66 -17.34 -28.39
N LYS A 21 -42.84 -17.84 -27.47
CA LYS A 21 -43.19 -18.05 -26.06
C LYS A 21 -42.18 -17.36 -25.15
N LEU A 22 -42.67 -16.68 -24.12
CA LEU A 22 -41.87 -16.05 -23.08
C LEU A 22 -42.12 -16.77 -21.76
N THR A 23 -41.05 -17.27 -21.16
CA THR A 23 -41.09 -18.01 -19.89
C THR A 23 -40.13 -17.39 -18.89
N SER A 24 -40.54 -17.25 -17.63
CA SER A 24 -39.66 -16.78 -16.56
C SER A 24 -38.39 -17.64 -16.49
N HIS A 25 -37.23 -17.01 -16.35
CA HIS A 25 -35.94 -17.72 -16.35
C HIS A 25 -34.90 -16.94 -15.56
N GLY A 26 -34.22 -17.61 -14.61
CA GLY A 26 -33.19 -17.00 -13.78
C GLY A 26 -33.74 -15.96 -12.79
N GLY A 27 -32.86 -15.11 -12.28
CA GLY A 27 -33.21 -14.00 -11.41
C GLY A 27 -32.17 -12.88 -11.46
N SER A 28 -32.61 -11.66 -11.15
CA SER A 28 -31.76 -10.46 -11.05
C SER A 28 -32.30 -9.57 -9.92
N GLY A 29 -31.40 -8.87 -9.23
CA GLY A 29 -31.78 -7.88 -8.22
C GLY A 29 -32.41 -6.60 -8.78
N PHE A 30 -32.27 -6.36 -10.09
CA PHE A 30 -32.64 -5.09 -10.73
C PHE A 30 -33.65 -5.23 -11.88
N ALA A 31 -33.90 -6.45 -12.36
CA ALA A 31 -34.79 -6.71 -13.50
C ALA A 31 -35.53 -8.05 -13.36
N SER A 32 -36.67 -8.17 -14.06
CA SER A 32 -37.28 -9.48 -14.31
C SER A 32 -36.69 -10.12 -15.56
N THR A 33 -36.38 -11.41 -15.49
CA THR A 33 -35.61 -12.13 -16.51
C THR A 33 -36.41 -13.28 -17.11
N PHE A 34 -36.29 -13.46 -18.41
CA PHE A 34 -37.10 -14.41 -19.18
C PHE A 34 -36.29 -15.07 -20.30
N LYS A 35 -36.68 -16.29 -20.65
CA LYS A 35 -36.31 -16.95 -21.90
C LYS A 35 -37.41 -16.73 -22.93
N LEU A 36 -37.04 -16.23 -24.10
CA LEU A 36 -37.92 -16.08 -25.26
C LEU A 36 -37.55 -17.15 -26.30
N SER A 37 -38.46 -18.09 -26.54
CA SER A 37 -38.30 -19.18 -27.50
C SER A 37 -39.21 -18.95 -28.70
N SER A 38 -38.67 -19.05 -29.91
CA SER A 38 -39.40 -18.91 -31.17
C SER A 38 -38.91 -19.92 -32.19
N THR A 39 -39.65 -20.08 -33.30
CA THR A 39 -39.23 -20.91 -34.43
C THR A 39 -39.12 -20.04 -35.67
N ALA A 40 -37.92 -19.95 -36.25
CA ALA A 40 -37.67 -19.22 -37.48
C ALA A 40 -37.03 -20.16 -38.50
N ASN A 41 -37.61 -20.26 -39.71
CA ASN A 41 -37.14 -21.15 -40.77
C ASN A 41 -36.93 -22.62 -40.33
N GLY A 42 -37.84 -23.13 -39.49
CA GLY A 42 -37.78 -24.50 -38.96
C GLY A 42 -36.69 -24.75 -37.90
N LYS A 43 -36.00 -23.70 -37.44
CA LYS A 43 -35.00 -23.79 -36.36
C LYS A 43 -35.52 -23.11 -35.10
N GLU A 44 -35.29 -23.75 -33.96
CA GLU A 44 -35.54 -23.14 -32.66
C GLU A 44 -34.54 -22.01 -32.41
N MET A 45 -35.06 -20.85 -32.02
CA MET A 45 -34.31 -19.67 -31.69
C MET A 45 -34.62 -19.29 -30.25
N ASN A 46 -33.59 -19.08 -29.44
CA ASN A 46 -33.71 -18.75 -28.04
C ASN A 46 -33.01 -17.42 -27.76
N TYR A 47 -33.69 -16.53 -27.05
CA TYR A 47 -33.21 -15.23 -26.61
C TYR A 47 -33.38 -15.08 -25.10
N PHE A 48 -32.58 -14.22 -24.50
CA PHE A 48 -32.74 -13.80 -23.12
C PHE A 48 -33.33 -12.39 -23.08
N VAL A 49 -34.34 -12.18 -22.24
CA VAL A 49 -35.06 -10.91 -22.14
C VAL A 49 -35.00 -10.42 -20.70
N LYS A 50 -34.51 -9.19 -20.51
CA LYS A 50 -34.65 -8.42 -19.26
C LYS A 50 -35.79 -7.42 -19.41
N THR A 51 -36.58 -7.24 -18.35
CA THR A 51 -37.64 -6.22 -18.30
C THR A 51 -37.59 -5.48 -16.97
N GLY A 52 -37.93 -4.19 -16.98
CA GLY A 52 -37.95 -3.32 -15.81
C GLY A 52 -38.89 -2.14 -16.01
N SER A 53 -39.08 -1.34 -14.97
CA SER A 53 -39.95 -0.16 -14.99
C SER A 53 -39.19 1.12 -14.67
N GLY A 54 -39.65 2.27 -15.14
CA GLY A 54 -39.04 3.56 -14.84
C GLY A 54 -37.90 3.96 -15.78
N SER A 55 -37.47 5.21 -15.65
CA SER A 55 -36.31 5.78 -16.35
C SER A 55 -35.02 5.01 -16.09
N ASP A 56 -34.86 4.48 -14.88
CA ASP A 56 -33.65 3.77 -14.46
C ASP A 56 -33.48 2.45 -15.24
N ALA A 57 -34.58 1.73 -15.49
CA ALA A 57 -34.58 0.55 -16.33
C ALA A 57 -34.24 0.90 -17.78
N ALA A 58 -34.77 2.01 -18.31
CA ALA A 58 -34.45 2.47 -19.66
C ALA A 58 -32.96 2.78 -19.82
N LEU A 59 -32.38 3.47 -18.82
CA LEU A 59 -30.97 3.83 -18.77
C LEU A 59 -30.08 2.58 -18.69
N MET A 60 -30.39 1.68 -17.76
CA MET A 60 -29.65 0.43 -17.53
C MET A 60 -29.63 -0.44 -18.79
N PHE A 61 -30.78 -0.68 -19.42
CA PHE A 61 -30.88 -1.52 -20.61
C PHE A 61 -30.19 -0.91 -21.83
N LYS A 62 -30.21 0.42 -21.98
CA LYS A 62 -29.43 1.10 -23.02
C LYS A 62 -27.93 0.92 -22.79
N GLY A 63 -27.46 1.13 -21.56
CA GLY A 63 -26.06 0.98 -21.19
C GLY A 63 -25.56 -0.45 -21.40
N GLU A 64 -26.30 -1.45 -20.93
CA GLU A 64 -25.95 -2.86 -21.08
C GLU A 64 -25.98 -3.31 -22.56
N HIS A 65 -26.95 -2.82 -23.35
CA HIS A 65 -27.02 -3.09 -24.79
C HIS A 65 -25.75 -2.64 -25.52
N GLU A 66 -25.33 -1.38 -25.32
CA GLU A 66 -24.13 -0.84 -25.94
C GLU A 66 -22.86 -1.53 -25.44
N SER A 67 -22.82 -1.90 -24.15
CA SER A 67 -21.71 -2.61 -23.53
C SER A 67 -21.49 -3.99 -24.14
N LEU A 68 -22.54 -4.81 -24.21
CA LEU A 68 -22.48 -6.15 -24.83
C LEU A 68 -22.09 -6.09 -26.31
N ASN A 69 -22.57 -5.08 -27.03
CA ASN A 69 -22.24 -4.91 -28.45
C ASN A 69 -20.79 -4.41 -28.66
N ALA A 70 -20.27 -3.56 -27.77
CA ALA A 70 -18.86 -3.17 -27.80
C ALA A 70 -17.93 -4.38 -27.56
N ILE A 71 -18.22 -5.20 -26.54
CA ILE A 71 -17.43 -6.41 -26.23
C ILE A 71 -17.54 -7.44 -27.36
N SER A 72 -18.76 -7.79 -27.78
CA SER A 72 -18.98 -8.83 -28.81
C SER A 72 -18.40 -8.44 -30.18
N LYS A 73 -18.27 -7.15 -30.50
CA LYS A 73 -17.59 -6.70 -31.71
C LYS A 73 -16.09 -7.01 -31.70
N ILE A 74 -15.44 -6.94 -30.53
CA ILE A 74 -14.00 -7.19 -30.38
C ILE A 74 -13.73 -8.69 -30.19
N VAL A 75 -14.52 -9.34 -29.34
CA VAL A 75 -14.41 -10.77 -29.04
C VAL A 75 -15.80 -11.45 -29.12
N PRO A 76 -16.23 -11.89 -30.31
CA PRO A 76 -17.58 -12.44 -30.53
C PRO A 76 -17.96 -13.63 -29.65
N SER A 77 -16.96 -14.37 -29.14
CA SER A 77 -17.14 -15.54 -28.27
C SER A 77 -17.07 -15.24 -26.78
N LEU A 78 -16.99 -13.96 -26.37
CA LEU A 78 -16.80 -13.57 -24.96
C LEU A 78 -18.11 -13.24 -24.25
N CYS A 79 -19.09 -12.61 -24.91
CA CYS A 79 -20.38 -12.29 -24.30
C CYS A 79 -21.55 -12.49 -25.28
N PRO A 80 -22.79 -12.59 -24.78
CA PRO A 80 -24.00 -12.56 -25.61
C PRO A 80 -24.07 -11.28 -26.45
N ARG A 81 -24.52 -11.38 -27.71
CA ARG A 81 -24.85 -10.18 -28.49
C ARG A 81 -26.16 -9.58 -28.02
N SER A 82 -26.27 -8.25 -27.96
CA SER A 82 -27.54 -7.57 -27.69
C SER A 82 -28.22 -7.18 -29.00
N TYR A 83 -29.50 -7.54 -29.14
CA TYR A 83 -30.26 -7.31 -30.37
C TYR A 83 -31.08 -6.03 -30.33
N ALA A 84 -31.74 -5.76 -29.21
CA ALA A 84 -32.57 -4.57 -29.05
C ALA A 84 -32.80 -4.21 -27.58
N HIS A 85 -33.10 -2.94 -27.35
CA HIS A 85 -33.67 -2.44 -26.12
C HIS A 85 -34.72 -1.36 -26.45
N GLY A 86 -35.68 -1.12 -25.56
CA GLY A 86 -36.72 -0.12 -25.83
C GLY A 86 -37.84 -0.08 -24.82
N ALA A 87 -38.78 0.84 -25.04
CA ALA A 87 -40.04 0.89 -24.27
C ALA A 87 -41.03 -0.17 -24.79
N PHE A 88 -41.85 -0.69 -23.87
CA PHE A 88 -42.99 -1.53 -24.22
C PHE A 88 -44.03 -0.71 -24.99
N LYS A 89 -44.74 -1.34 -25.94
CA LYS A 89 -45.87 -0.70 -26.62
C LYS A 89 -47.14 -0.73 -25.77
N ASN A 90 -47.38 -1.84 -25.06
CA ASN A 90 -48.63 -2.07 -24.35
C ASN A 90 -48.56 -1.72 -22.86
N SER A 91 -47.43 -1.25 -22.37
CA SER A 91 -47.23 -0.89 -20.97
C SER A 91 -46.38 0.36 -20.87
N GLN A 92 -47.02 1.48 -20.56
CA GLN A 92 -46.34 2.73 -20.29
C GLN A 92 -45.39 2.54 -19.10
N ASN A 93 -44.22 3.16 -19.14
CA ASN A 93 -43.20 3.07 -18.10
C ASN A 93 -42.52 1.69 -17.94
N LYS A 94 -42.66 0.76 -18.90
CA LYS A 94 -41.89 -0.50 -18.94
C LYS A 94 -40.88 -0.50 -20.08
N HIS A 95 -39.72 -1.11 -19.83
CA HIS A 95 -38.62 -1.21 -20.78
C HIS A 95 -38.11 -2.65 -20.87
N PHE A 96 -37.51 -3.01 -22.00
CA PHE A 96 -36.86 -4.29 -22.22
C PHE A 96 -35.44 -4.14 -22.77
N MET A 97 -34.65 -5.20 -22.59
CA MET A 97 -33.49 -5.54 -23.41
C MET A 97 -33.61 -7.01 -23.85
N VAL A 98 -33.17 -7.32 -25.06
CA VAL A 98 -33.11 -8.68 -25.58
C VAL A 98 -31.75 -9.02 -26.18
N THR A 99 -31.20 -10.16 -25.77
CA THR A 99 -29.85 -10.64 -26.12
C THR A 99 -29.90 -12.08 -26.60
N ASP A 100 -28.76 -12.59 -27.10
CA ASP A 100 -28.56 -14.02 -27.27
C ASP A 100 -28.87 -14.77 -25.97
N PHE A 101 -29.55 -15.92 -26.08
CA PHE A 101 -29.68 -16.80 -24.93
C PHE A 101 -28.33 -17.47 -24.65
N LEU A 102 -27.84 -17.27 -23.43
CA LEU A 102 -26.63 -17.91 -22.93
C LEU A 102 -27.01 -19.14 -22.10
N ASP A 103 -26.73 -20.33 -22.63
CA ASP A 103 -26.96 -21.58 -21.92
C ASP A 103 -25.74 -21.96 -21.08
N LEU A 104 -25.74 -21.54 -19.82
CA LEU A 104 -24.70 -21.83 -18.82
C LEU A 104 -24.65 -23.29 -18.38
N ASN A 105 -25.65 -24.12 -18.73
CA ASN A 105 -25.65 -25.55 -18.45
C ASN A 105 -25.06 -26.37 -19.60
N SER A 106 -24.71 -25.73 -20.71
CA SER A 106 -24.22 -26.42 -21.90
C SER A 106 -22.75 -26.84 -21.76
N SER A 107 -22.48 -28.10 -22.04
CA SER A 107 -21.13 -28.68 -22.16
C SER A 107 -20.78 -29.05 -23.61
N ALA A 108 -21.46 -28.44 -24.59
CA ALA A 108 -21.31 -28.80 -26.00
C ALA A 108 -19.84 -28.69 -26.47
N PRO A 109 -19.32 -29.69 -27.21
CA PRO A 109 -17.97 -29.64 -27.76
C PRO A 109 -17.87 -28.62 -28.91
N GLY A 110 -16.65 -28.23 -29.28
CA GLY A 110 -16.40 -27.36 -30.43
C GLY A 110 -16.47 -25.86 -30.15
N GLY A 111 -16.12 -25.43 -28.93
CA GLY A 111 -15.85 -24.02 -28.64
C GLY A 111 -14.54 -23.55 -29.28
N SER A 112 -14.27 -22.26 -29.22
CA SER A 112 -13.09 -21.59 -29.78
C SER A 112 -11.75 -22.11 -29.27
N GLY A 113 -11.76 -22.80 -28.12
CA GLY A 113 -10.56 -23.27 -27.43
C GLY A 113 -9.76 -22.15 -26.75
N LYS A 114 -10.20 -20.89 -26.81
CA LYS A 114 -9.57 -19.78 -26.09
C LYS A 114 -10.06 -19.75 -24.64
N THR A 115 -9.13 -19.63 -23.70
CA THR A 115 -9.41 -19.41 -22.28
C THR A 115 -9.99 -18.01 -22.05
N LEU A 116 -10.62 -17.81 -20.90
CA LEU A 116 -11.07 -16.49 -20.45
C LEU A 116 -9.93 -15.45 -20.46
N ALA A 117 -8.73 -15.82 -20.00
CA ALA A 117 -7.57 -14.92 -19.96
C ALA A 117 -7.19 -14.41 -21.36
N ARG A 118 -7.17 -15.29 -22.38
CA ARG A 118 -6.86 -14.90 -23.76
C ARG A 118 -7.94 -14.00 -24.36
N LYS A 119 -9.21 -14.27 -24.06
CA LYS A 119 -10.32 -13.43 -24.53
C LYS A 119 -10.30 -12.06 -23.86
N LEU A 120 -10.07 -12.00 -22.55
CA LEU A 120 -9.96 -10.73 -21.83
C LEU A 120 -8.72 -9.95 -22.27
N ALA A 121 -7.58 -10.61 -22.47
CA ALA A 121 -6.38 -9.96 -23.00
C ALA A 121 -6.62 -9.39 -24.40
N GLN A 122 -7.34 -10.11 -25.28
CA GLN A 122 -7.73 -9.59 -26.59
C GLN A 122 -8.61 -8.34 -26.46
N LEU A 123 -9.54 -8.31 -25.50
CA LEU A 123 -10.36 -7.14 -25.21
C LEU A 123 -9.50 -5.96 -24.74
N HIS A 124 -8.61 -6.19 -23.76
CA HIS A 124 -7.78 -5.18 -23.12
C HIS A 124 -6.55 -4.72 -23.92
N THR A 125 -6.28 -5.33 -25.07
CA THR A 125 -5.20 -4.92 -25.99
C THR A 125 -5.72 -4.35 -27.30
N THR A 126 -7.04 -4.37 -27.52
CA THR A 126 -7.67 -3.75 -28.68
C THR A 126 -7.98 -2.28 -28.38
N PRO A 127 -7.38 -1.30 -29.09
CA PRO A 127 -7.67 0.11 -28.88
C PRO A 127 -9.16 0.44 -29.05
N ALA A 128 -9.68 1.31 -28.19
CA ALA A 128 -11.05 1.81 -28.30
C ALA A 128 -11.23 2.60 -29.61
N PRO A 129 -12.45 2.60 -30.19
CA PRO A 129 -12.74 3.42 -31.36
C PRO A 129 -12.65 4.91 -31.02
N ILE A 130 -12.26 5.72 -32.01
CA ILE A 130 -12.32 7.19 -31.90
C ILE A 130 -13.80 7.61 -31.89
N PRO A 131 -14.28 8.30 -30.85
CA PRO A 131 -15.66 8.76 -30.79
C PRO A 131 -15.93 9.88 -31.82
N GLU A 132 -17.19 10.00 -32.24
CA GLU A 132 -17.60 11.05 -33.16
C GLU A 132 -17.28 12.44 -32.61
N GLY A 133 -16.68 13.30 -33.44
CA GLY A 133 -16.27 14.65 -33.06
C GLY A 133 -14.85 14.76 -32.47
N PHE A 134 -14.12 13.65 -32.36
CA PHE A 134 -12.73 13.62 -31.89
C PHE A 134 -11.78 13.06 -32.95
N ASP A 135 -10.49 13.35 -32.81
CA ASP A 135 -9.41 12.92 -33.71
C ASP A 135 -8.52 11.81 -33.11
N LYS A 136 -8.77 11.44 -31.85
CA LYS A 136 -8.04 10.42 -31.10
C LYS A 136 -8.96 9.61 -30.18
N PRO A 137 -8.53 8.42 -29.71
CA PRO A 137 -9.27 7.66 -28.70
C PRO A 137 -9.43 8.48 -27.41
N MET A 138 -10.58 8.34 -26.75
CA MET A 138 -10.95 9.08 -25.55
C MET A 138 -11.38 8.14 -24.42
N TYR A 139 -11.19 8.55 -23.17
CA TYR A 139 -11.72 7.85 -22.00
C TYR A 139 -13.18 8.21 -21.79
N GLY A 140 -14.01 7.23 -21.48
CA GLY A 140 -15.47 7.39 -21.36
C GLY A 140 -16.24 6.30 -22.09
N PHE A 141 -17.48 6.57 -22.46
CA PHE A 141 -18.29 5.63 -23.23
C PHE A 141 -19.42 6.38 -23.97
N PRO A 142 -19.92 5.89 -25.12
CA PRO A 142 -20.94 6.61 -25.90
C PRO A 142 -22.25 6.87 -25.16
N VAL A 143 -22.54 6.07 -24.13
CA VAL A 143 -23.75 6.17 -23.31
C VAL A 143 -23.39 6.01 -21.83
N THR A 144 -24.27 6.49 -20.96
CA THR A 144 -24.25 6.13 -19.54
C THR A 144 -24.46 4.62 -19.40
N THR A 145 -23.53 3.95 -18.71
CA THR A 145 -23.65 2.56 -18.28
C THR A 145 -23.96 2.51 -16.79
N CYS A 146 -24.36 1.35 -16.25
CA CYS A 146 -24.63 1.19 -14.82
C CYS A 146 -23.77 0.07 -14.23
N CYS A 147 -23.15 0.30 -13.07
CA CYS A 147 -22.50 -0.74 -12.27
C CYS A 147 -23.45 -1.08 -11.10
N GLY A 148 -24.14 -2.22 -11.19
CA GLY A 148 -25.36 -2.44 -10.43
C GLY A 148 -26.45 -1.45 -10.84
N SER A 149 -27.12 -0.80 -9.88
CA SER A 149 -28.08 0.29 -10.16
C SER A 149 -27.48 1.69 -10.16
N SER A 150 -26.16 1.83 -9.99
CA SER A 150 -25.47 3.12 -10.00
C SER A 150 -25.15 3.56 -11.43
N PRO A 151 -25.71 4.68 -11.93
CA PRO A 151 -25.33 5.24 -13.22
C PRO A 151 -23.88 5.75 -13.21
N GLN A 152 -23.12 5.43 -14.25
CA GLN A 152 -21.72 5.85 -14.40
C GLN A 152 -21.63 7.08 -15.31
N ASN A 153 -20.99 8.14 -14.84
CA ASN A 153 -20.68 9.28 -15.68
C ASN A 153 -19.61 8.89 -16.72
N ASN A 154 -20.00 8.84 -17.99
CA ASN A 154 -19.15 8.39 -19.10
C ASN A 154 -18.81 9.52 -20.07
N THR A 155 -19.00 10.79 -19.68
CA THR A 155 -18.59 11.92 -20.50
C THR A 155 -17.11 11.84 -20.87
N TRP A 156 -16.82 12.14 -22.13
CA TRP A 156 -15.49 11.98 -22.71
C TRP A 156 -14.44 12.84 -22.01
N LYS A 157 -13.26 12.26 -21.79
CA LYS A 157 -12.07 12.91 -21.23
C LYS A 157 -10.82 12.43 -21.94
N GLU A 158 -9.85 13.32 -22.09
CA GLU A 158 -8.55 12.99 -22.70
C GLU A 158 -7.61 12.30 -21.71
N SER A 159 -7.63 12.74 -20.44
CA SER A 159 -6.77 12.22 -19.38
C SER A 159 -7.47 11.14 -18.58
N TRP A 160 -6.78 10.03 -18.33
CA TRP A 160 -7.33 8.94 -17.50
C TRP A 160 -7.42 9.34 -16.04
N ALA A 161 -6.43 10.08 -15.53
CA ALA A 161 -6.45 10.61 -14.16
C ALA A 161 -7.66 11.52 -13.93
N ASP A 162 -7.90 12.47 -14.83
CA ASP A 162 -9.06 13.38 -14.75
C ASP A 162 -10.39 12.59 -14.79
N PHE A 163 -10.52 11.67 -15.75
CA PHE A 163 -11.69 10.80 -15.84
C PHE A 163 -11.91 10.01 -14.54
N TYR A 164 -10.86 9.37 -14.02
CA TYR A 164 -10.98 8.53 -12.84
C TYR A 164 -11.33 9.33 -11.58
N ALA A 165 -10.65 10.45 -11.34
CA ALA A 165 -10.93 11.31 -10.19
C ALA A 165 -12.37 11.85 -10.22
N ASN A 166 -12.79 12.42 -11.35
CA ASN A 166 -14.04 13.17 -11.43
C ASN A 166 -15.24 12.29 -11.79
N ASN A 167 -15.11 11.47 -12.83
CA ASN A 167 -16.21 10.67 -13.37
C ASN A 167 -16.39 9.33 -12.64
N ARG A 168 -15.41 8.87 -11.86
CA ARG A 168 -15.54 7.69 -10.99
C ARG A 168 -15.63 8.09 -9.53
N LEU A 169 -14.53 8.47 -8.88
CA LEU A 169 -14.47 8.62 -7.42
C LEU A 169 -15.43 9.69 -6.88
N ARG A 170 -15.37 10.93 -7.40
CA ARG A 170 -16.24 12.01 -6.93
C ARG A 170 -17.72 11.78 -7.25
N THR A 171 -18.00 11.25 -8.44
CA THR A 171 -19.38 10.94 -8.85
C THR A 171 -20.00 9.91 -7.90
N ILE A 172 -19.30 8.81 -7.61
CA ILE A 172 -19.85 7.77 -6.75
C ILE A 172 -19.92 8.18 -5.27
N LEU A 173 -18.99 9.00 -4.80
CA LEU A 173 -19.07 9.62 -3.47
C LEU A 173 -20.36 10.45 -3.35
N ASN A 174 -20.62 11.33 -4.32
CA ASN A 174 -21.80 12.18 -4.31
C ASN A 174 -23.10 11.37 -4.33
N ASP A 175 -23.15 10.28 -5.10
CA ASP A 175 -24.33 9.41 -5.13
C ASP A 175 -24.50 8.61 -3.85
N GLY A 176 -23.41 8.15 -3.24
CA GLY A 176 -23.44 7.53 -1.93
C GLY A 176 -23.91 8.48 -0.83
N ILE A 177 -23.46 9.76 -0.84
CA ILE A 177 -23.91 10.78 0.12
C ILE A 177 -25.41 11.06 -0.03
N LYS A 178 -25.93 11.17 -1.26
CA LYS A 178 -27.37 11.37 -1.49
C LYS A 178 -28.21 10.24 -0.90
N LYS A 179 -27.70 9.00 -0.89
CA LYS A 179 -28.41 7.81 -0.42
C LYS A 179 -28.24 7.54 1.08
N ASN A 180 -27.01 7.69 1.58
CA ASN A 180 -26.62 7.26 2.92
C ASN A 180 -26.44 8.42 3.91
N GLY A 181 -26.47 9.67 3.45
CA GLY A 181 -26.18 10.85 4.26
C GLY A 181 -24.73 11.32 4.16
N ALA A 182 -24.46 12.52 4.70
CA ALA A 182 -23.14 13.13 4.67
C ALA A 182 -22.14 12.36 5.54
N ASP A 183 -20.91 12.20 5.03
CA ASP A 183 -19.80 11.57 5.74
C ASP A 183 -18.53 12.39 5.54
N ILE A 184 -18.20 13.22 6.53
CA ILE A 184 -17.11 14.20 6.42
C ILE A 184 -15.75 13.49 6.30
N GLU A 185 -15.55 12.41 7.05
CA GLU A 185 -14.28 11.67 7.05
C GLU A 185 -14.07 10.99 5.69
N LEU A 186 -15.07 10.27 5.20
CA LEU A 186 -15.02 9.59 3.90
C LEU A 186 -14.83 10.62 2.77
N SER A 187 -15.57 11.73 2.81
CA SER A 187 -15.48 12.77 1.79
C SER A 187 -14.08 13.38 1.73
N LYS A 188 -13.49 13.72 2.88
CA LYS A 188 -12.11 14.23 2.94
C LYS A 188 -11.10 13.22 2.40
N ALA A 189 -11.26 11.94 2.74
CA ALA A 189 -10.36 10.90 2.25
C ALA A 189 -10.46 10.69 0.74
N VAL A 190 -11.68 10.69 0.18
CA VAL A 190 -11.90 10.56 -1.27
C VAL A 190 -11.37 11.79 -2.01
N GLU A 191 -11.62 13.00 -1.51
CA GLU A 191 -11.07 14.21 -2.13
C GLU A 191 -9.53 14.22 -2.10
N LYS A 192 -8.91 13.88 -0.96
CA LYS A 192 -7.45 13.71 -0.88
C LYS A 192 -6.94 12.65 -1.86
N THR A 193 -7.64 11.54 -2.01
CA THR A 193 -7.29 10.49 -2.99
C THR A 193 -7.38 11.04 -4.41
N ALA A 194 -8.46 11.73 -4.74
CA ALA A 194 -8.71 12.29 -6.06
C ALA A 194 -7.72 13.42 -6.43
N ASP A 195 -7.31 14.24 -5.47
CA ASP A 195 -6.42 15.39 -5.69
C ASP A 195 -4.93 15.04 -5.61
N VAL A 196 -4.56 14.01 -4.84
CA VAL A 196 -3.15 13.69 -4.56
C VAL A 196 -2.75 12.33 -5.13
N ILE A 197 -3.51 11.27 -4.80
CA ILE A 197 -3.14 9.90 -5.17
C ILE A 197 -3.37 9.64 -6.66
N VAL A 198 -4.51 10.09 -7.20
CA VAL A 198 -4.87 9.86 -8.59
C VAL A 198 -3.85 10.51 -9.54
N PRO A 199 -3.47 11.80 -9.40
CA PRO A 199 -2.42 12.38 -10.24
C PRO A 199 -1.06 11.68 -10.06
N ARG A 200 -0.69 11.28 -8.84
CA ARG A 200 0.56 10.56 -8.57
C ARG A 200 0.64 9.24 -9.32
N LEU A 201 -0.41 8.42 -9.24
CA LEU A 201 -0.41 7.06 -9.78
C LEU A 201 -0.83 7.00 -11.25
N LEU A 202 -1.74 7.86 -11.68
CA LEU A 202 -2.45 7.77 -12.96
C LEU A 202 -2.20 8.97 -13.89
N GLY A 203 -1.42 9.97 -13.45
CA GLY A 203 -1.15 11.17 -14.24
C GLY A 203 -0.48 10.84 -15.57
N ASP A 204 -0.82 11.57 -16.62
CA ASP A 204 -0.37 11.29 -17.99
C ASP A 204 1.17 11.38 -18.13
N ASP A 205 1.80 12.23 -17.32
CA ASP A 205 3.26 12.38 -17.25
C ASP A 205 3.95 11.25 -16.47
N HIS A 206 3.21 10.42 -15.75
CA HIS A 206 3.75 9.36 -14.92
C HIS A 206 3.41 7.97 -15.46
N LEU A 207 2.12 7.68 -15.65
CA LEU A 207 1.62 6.40 -16.14
C LEU A 207 1.89 6.26 -17.65
N LYS A 208 2.70 5.27 -18.04
CA LYS A 208 3.16 5.13 -19.43
C LYS A 208 2.44 4.02 -20.20
N GLY A 209 2.27 4.25 -21.50
CA GLY A 209 1.81 3.23 -22.45
C GLY A 209 0.33 2.87 -22.31
N VAL A 210 -0.47 3.72 -21.66
CA VAL A 210 -1.90 3.48 -21.48
C VAL A 210 -2.68 4.13 -22.63
N GLN A 211 -3.56 3.35 -23.22
CA GLN A 211 -4.54 3.80 -24.20
C GLN A 211 -5.94 3.33 -23.77
N PRO A 212 -7.01 4.06 -24.14
CA PRO A 212 -8.36 3.61 -23.86
C PRO A 212 -8.63 2.28 -24.56
N VAL A 213 -9.06 1.28 -23.81
CA VAL A 213 -9.52 -0.03 -24.32
C VAL A 213 -10.90 -0.34 -23.76
N ALA A 214 -11.63 -1.24 -24.39
CA ALA A 214 -12.91 -1.70 -23.84
C ALA A 214 -12.68 -2.50 -22.55
N ILE A 215 -13.43 -2.15 -21.51
CA ILE A 215 -13.40 -2.79 -20.19
C ILE A 215 -14.81 -3.28 -19.89
N HIS A 216 -14.96 -4.48 -19.35
CA HIS A 216 -16.25 -5.01 -18.91
C HIS A 216 -16.84 -4.16 -17.78
N GLY A 217 -16.01 -3.76 -16.82
CA GLY A 217 -16.29 -2.75 -15.80
C GLY A 217 -16.96 -3.27 -14.53
N ASP A 218 -17.40 -4.54 -14.55
CA ASP A 218 -18.03 -5.24 -13.43
C ASP A 218 -17.69 -6.74 -13.44
N LEU A 219 -16.47 -7.14 -13.83
CA LEU A 219 -16.11 -8.55 -13.99
C LEU A 219 -15.69 -9.21 -12.66
N TRP A 220 -16.65 -9.52 -11.81
CA TRP A 220 -16.43 -10.34 -10.61
C TRP A 220 -16.87 -11.79 -10.82
N SER A 221 -16.66 -12.66 -9.82
CA SER A 221 -17.00 -14.09 -9.88
C SER A 221 -18.46 -14.39 -10.28
N GLY A 222 -19.38 -13.46 -10.02
CA GLY A 222 -20.79 -13.57 -10.40
C GLY A 222 -21.07 -13.29 -11.88
N ASN A 223 -20.16 -12.65 -12.61
CA ASN A 223 -20.37 -12.14 -13.98
C ASN A 223 -19.55 -12.89 -15.05
N HIS A 224 -19.03 -14.07 -14.71
CA HIS A 224 -18.42 -14.98 -15.69
C HIS A 224 -18.82 -16.43 -15.44
N GLY A 225 -18.69 -17.25 -16.48
CA GLY A 225 -18.99 -18.67 -16.40
C GLY A 225 -18.58 -19.40 -17.67
N ARG A 226 -19.06 -20.64 -17.81
CA ARG A 226 -18.89 -21.44 -19.02
C ARG A 226 -20.24 -21.78 -19.60
N GLY A 227 -20.45 -21.52 -20.88
CA GLY A 227 -21.76 -21.76 -21.49
C GLY A 227 -21.74 -21.61 -23.01
N ARG A 228 -22.90 -21.81 -23.62
CA ARG A 228 -23.06 -21.75 -25.07
C ARG A 228 -23.93 -20.57 -25.48
N ILE A 229 -23.39 -19.71 -26.35
CA ILE A 229 -24.09 -18.52 -26.84
C ILE A 229 -24.99 -18.90 -28.03
N ALA A 230 -26.27 -18.53 -27.95
CA ALA A 230 -27.26 -18.66 -29.02
C ALA A 230 -27.43 -20.07 -29.61
N GLY A 231 -27.08 -21.12 -28.85
CA GLY A 231 -27.12 -22.51 -29.33
C GLY A 231 -26.19 -22.80 -30.51
N LYS A 232 -25.18 -21.95 -30.75
CA LYS A 232 -24.18 -22.09 -31.83
C LYS A 232 -22.82 -22.47 -31.24
N GLY A 233 -21.96 -23.11 -32.05
CA GLY A 233 -20.62 -23.53 -31.61
C GLY A 233 -20.66 -24.52 -30.44
N GLY A 234 -19.57 -24.61 -29.68
CA GLY A 234 -19.50 -25.31 -28.39
C GLY A 234 -19.53 -24.37 -27.19
N ALA A 235 -19.34 -24.92 -26.00
CA ALA A 235 -19.26 -24.16 -24.76
C ALA A 235 -17.97 -23.35 -24.68
N GLU A 236 -18.09 -22.11 -24.23
CA GLU A 236 -17.09 -21.06 -24.17
C GLU A 236 -16.96 -20.54 -22.74
N ASP A 237 -15.78 -20.08 -22.33
CA ASP A 237 -15.68 -19.14 -21.22
C ASP A 237 -16.32 -17.81 -21.66
N VAL A 238 -17.26 -17.31 -20.87
CA VAL A 238 -18.12 -16.17 -21.19
C VAL A 238 -18.26 -15.22 -20.02
N VAL A 239 -18.59 -13.97 -20.34
CA VAL A 239 -18.93 -12.91 -19.40
C VAL A 239 -20.30 -12.35 -19.72
N PHE A 240 -20.94 -11.74 -18.73
CA PHE A 240 -22.28 -11.17 -18.84
C PHE A 240 -22.46 -10.04 -17.82
N ASP A 241 -23.51 -9.25 -18.01
CA ASP A 241 -23.84 -8.07 -17.19
C ASP A 241 -22.74 -6.99 -17.15
N PRO A 242 -22.22 -6.51 -18.31
CA PRO A 242 -21.18 -5.49 -18.35
C PRO A 242 -21.66 -4.09 -17.98
N SER A 243 -20.75 -3.30 -17.42
CA SER A 243 -20.87 -1.87 -17.12
C SER A 243 -19.81 -1.06 -17.90
N CYS A 244 -19.73 -1.27 -19.22
CA CYS A 244 -18.54 -0.91 -19.99
C CYS A 244 -18.09 0.55 -19.87
N VAL A 245 -16.77 0.70 -20.02
CA VAL A 245 -16.06 1.96 -20.19
C VAL A 245 -14.87 1.75 -21.13
N TYR A 246 -14.49 2.78 -21.89
CA TYR A 246 -13.18 2.89 -22.52
C TYR A 246 -12.21 3.50 -21.52
N GLY A 247 -11.28 2.70 -21.02
CA GLY A 247 -10.46 3.02 -19.86
C GLY A 247 -9.06 2.40 -19.90
N HIS A 248 -8.32 2.56 -18.81
CA HIS A 248 -7.09 1.81 -18.57
C HIS A 248 -7.42 0.36 -18.19
N SER A 249 -6.87 -0.64 -18.90
CA SER A 249 -7.15 -2.07 -18.69
C SER A 249 -7.01 -2.57 -17.25
N GLU A 250 -6.10 -1.98 -16.46
CA GLU A 250 -5.93 -2.37 -15.04
C GLU A 250 -7.16 -2.04 -14.19
N TYR A 251 -8.07 -1.16 -14.65
CA TYR A 251 -9.32 -0.84 -13.97
C TYR A 251 -10.21 -2.08 -13.73
N GLU A 252 -10.27 -3.01 -14.68
CA GLU A 252 -11.01 -4.28 -14.49
C GLU A 252 -10.47 -5.10 -13.32
N LEU A 253 -9.15 -5.05 -13.11
CA LEU A 253 -8.48 -5.91 -12.15
C LEU A 253 -8.88 -5.57 -10.71
N GLY A 254 -9.32 -4.34 -10.45
CA GLY A 254 -9.83 -3.90 -9.15
C GLY A 254 -11.01 -4.77 -8.69
N ILE A 255 -12.07 -4.85 -9.50
CA ILE A 255 -13.24 -5.66 -9.11
C ILE A 255 -12.96 -7.16 -9.15
N MET A 256 -12.11 -7.62 -10.07
CA MET A 256 -11.69 -9.02 -10.15
C MET A 256 -10.97 -9.49 -8.88
N LYS A 257 -10.17 -8.62 -8.26
CA LYS A 257 -9.49 -8.92 -6.98
C LYS A 257 -10.43 -8.77 -5.78
N MET A 258 -11.32 -7.78 -5.76
CA MET A 258 -12.21 -7.49 -4.64
C MET A 258 -13.03 -8.70 -4.15
N PHE A 259 -13.61 -9.48 -5.08
CA PHE A 259 -14.45 -10.64 -4.77
C PHE A 259 -13.83 -12.00 -5.13
N GLY A 260 -12.61 -12.00 -5.68
CA GLY A 260 -11.94 -13.19 -6.18
C GLY A 260 -12.70 -13.89 -7.32
N GLY A 261 -12.49 -15.21 -7.44
CA GLY A 261 -13.09 -16.04 -8.52
C GLY A 261 -12.13 -16.36 -9.67
N PHE A 262 -10.93 -15.78 -9.67
CA PHE A 262 -9.93 -15.98 -10.72
C PHE A 262 -8.71 -16.71 -10.17
N GLY A 263 -8.47 -17.93 -10.65
CA GLY A 263 -7.38 -18.80 -10.19
C GLY A 263 -6.01 -18.38 -10.72
N SER A 264 -4.94 -18.92 -10.12
CA SER A 264 -3.55 -18.60 -10.48
C SER A 264 -3.22 -18.87 -11.96
N THR A 265 -3.85 -19.87 -12.60
CA THR A 265 -3.70 -20.14 -14.04
C THR A 265 -4.20 -18.98 -14.90
N PHE A 266 -5.35 -18.39 -14.53
CA PHE A 266 -5.88 -17.21 -15.23
C PHE A 266 -4.91 -16.04 -15.14
N TRP A 267 -4.44 -15.72 -13.93
CA TRP A 267 -3.55 -14.57 -13.71
C TRP A 267 -2.22 -14.74 -14.44
N LYS A 268 -1.59 -15.92 -14.34
CA LYS A 268 -0.34 -16.21 -15.06
C LYS A 268 -0.49 -16.04 -16.57
N GLU A 269 -1.58 -16.55 -17.14
CA GLU A 269 -1.83 -16.41 -18.57
C GLU A 269 -2.13 -14.96 -18.96
N TYR A 270 -3.01 -14.27 -18.23
CA TYR A 270 -3.39 -12.89 -18.50
C TYR A 270 -2.19 -11.94 -18.41
N GLU A 271 -1.38 -12.02 -17.34
CA GLU A 271 -0.20 -11.17 -17.14
C GLU A 271 0.90 -11.42 -18.19
N SER A 272 0.95 -12.64 -18.76
CA SER A 272 1.86 -12.93 -19.88
C SER A 272 1.43 -12.29 -21.20
N LEU A 273 0.13 -11.96 -21.34
CA LEU A 273 -0.47 -11.39 -22.55
C LEU A 273 -0.69 -9.88 -22.45
N VAL A 274 -0.93 -9.38 -21.24
CA VAL A 274 -1.13 -7.97 -20.91
C VAL A 274 -0.13 -7.59 -19.81
N PRO A 275 1.05 -7.06 -20.19
CA PRO A 275 2.05 -6.63 -19.22
C PRO A 275 1.50 -5.53 -18.30
N LYS A 276 1.96 -5.51 -17.05
CA LYS A 276 1.69 -4.42 -16.10
C LYS A 276 2.16 -3.09 -16.68
N ALA A 277 1.36 -2.03 -16.52
CA ALA A 277 1.74 -0.70 -16.95
C ALA A 277 2.93 -0.18 -16.12
N GLU A 278 3.73 0.70 -16.72
CA GLU A 278 4.88 1.31 -16.04
C GLU A 278 4.45 2.57 -15.26
N PRO A 279 5.00 2.82 -14.06
CA PRO A 279 5.97 1.98 -13.34
C PRO A 279 5.36 0.70 -12.76
N LYS A 280 6.03 -0.45 -12.95
CA LYS A 280 5.52 -1.76 -12.51
C LYS A 280 5.42 -1.90 -11.00
N GLU A 281 6.28 -1.21 -10.26
CA GLU A 281 6.38 -1.26 -8.80
C GLU A 281 5.11 -0.72 -8.14
N GLU A 282 4.39 0.17 -8.83
CA GLU A 282 3.16 0.80 -8.32
C GLU A 282 1.89 0.09 -8.77
N TRP A 283 2.03 -1.03 -9.47
CA TRP A 283 0.90 -1.77 -10.02
C TRP A 283 -0.13 -2.17 -8.95
N ASP A 284 0.34 -2.67 -7.80
CA ASP A 284 -0.57 -3.07 -6.71
C ASP A 284 -1.32 -1.87 -6.11
N ASP A 285 -0.70 -0.69 -6.10
CA ASP A 285 -1.35 0.54 -5.64
C ASP A 285 -2.38 1.04 -6.66
N ARG A 286 -2.11 0.94 -7.97
CA ARG A 286 -3.09 1.24 -9.02
C ARG A 286 -4.29 0.28 -8.97
N VAL A 287 -4.05 -1.02 -8.84
CA VAL A 287 -5.14 -2.00 -8.75
C VAL A 287 -6.00 -1.77 -7.51
N ALA A 288 -5.41 -1.47 -6.36
CA ALA A 288 -6.18 -1.12 -5.18
C ALA A 288 -6.91 0.23 -5.32
N LEU A 289 -6.31 1.21 -5.99
CA LEU A 289 -6.99 2.46 -6.34
C LEU A 289 -8.20 2.19 -7.23
N TYR A 290 -8.15 1.22 -8.15
CA TYR A 290 -9.31 0.79 -8.93
C TYR A 290 -10.34 0.01 -8.12
N GLU A 291 -9.88 -0.86 -7.20
CA GLU A 291 -10.74 -1.55 -6.24
C GLU A 291 -11.53 -0.56 -5.36
N LEU A 292 -10.93 0.58 -4.98
CA LEU A 292 -11.59 1.63 -4.19
C LEU A 292 -12.90 2.09 -4.81
N TYR A 293 -12.97 2.26 -6.14
CA TYR A 293 -14.21 2.66 -6.81
C TYR A 293 -15.33 1.66 -6.54
N HIS A 294 -15.03 0.36 -6.54
CA HIS A 294 -16.02 -0.68 -6.33
C HIS A 294 -16.47 -0.79 -4.87
N HIS A 295 -15.60 -0.54 -3.90
CA HIS A 295 -16.01 -0.39 -2.48
C HIS A 295 -16.92 0.82 -2.30
N LEU A 296 -16.59 1.97 -2.90
CA LEU A 296 -17.45 3.16 -2.83
C LEU A 296 -18.80 2.91 -3.52
N ASN A 297 -18.81 2.20 -4.66
CA ASN A 297 -20.05 1.82 -5.33
C ASN A 297 -20.90 0.88 -4.47
N HIS A 298 -20.31 -0.14 -3.86
CA HIS A 298 -21.02 -1.05 -2.97
C HIS A 298 -21.54 -0.34 -1.72
N TRP A 299 -20.79 0.61 -1.16
CA TRP A 299 -21.28 1.47 -0.09
C TRP A 299 -22.47 2.33 -0.57
N ALA A 300 -22.40 2.92 -1.76
CA ALA A 300 -23.50 3.71 -2.30
C ALA A 300 -24.76 2.86 -2.58
N LEU A 301 -24.62 1.58 -2.90
CA LEU A 301 -25.75 0.67 -3.17
C LEU A 301 -26.32 0.01 -1.90
N PHE A 302 -25.47 -0.39 -0.97
CA PHE A 302 -25.82 -1.29 0.13
C PHE A 302 -25.49 -0.75 1.52
N GLY A 303 -24.76 0.37 1.61
CA GLY A 303 -24.30 0.94 2.87
C GLY A 303 -23.30 0.04 3.62
N GLY A 304 -23.25 0.18 4.95
CA GLY A 304 -22.59 -0.80 5.83
C GLY A 304 -21.06 -0.90 5.70
N SER A 305 -20.55 -2.13 5.77
CA SER A 305 -19.12 -2.46 5.93
C SER A 305 -18.21 -2.01 4.78
N TYR A 306 -18.78 -1.77 3.58
CA TYR A 306 -18.01 -1.33 2.40
C TYR A 306 -17.35 0.04 2.59
N ARG A 307 -17.91 0.91 3.44
CA ARG A 307 -17.26 2.16 3.86
C ARG A 307 -15.89 1.90 4.47
N SER A 308 -15.80 0.92 5.38
CA SER A 308 -14.57 0.59 6.09
C SER A 308 -13.52 0.02 5.13
N GLY A 309 -13.93 -0.76 4.14
CA GLY A 309 -13.07 -1.23 3.05
C GLY A 309 -12.47 -0.09 2.24
N ALA A 310 -13.31 0.85 1.78
CA ALA A 310 -12.86 2.06 1.08
C ALA A 310 -11.87 2.88 1.93
N MET A 311 -12.19 3.10 3.21
CA MET A 311 -11.31 3.83 4.13
C MET A 311 -9.96 3.13 4.35
N SER A 312 -9.94 1.79 4.44
CA SER A 312 -8.71 1.01 4.59
C SER A 312 -7.80 1.18 3.38
N ILE A 313 -8.36 1.05 2.17
CA ILE A 313 -7.62 1.24 0.92
C ILE A 313 -7.03 2.66 0.85
N MET A 314 -7.84 3.69 1.10
CA MET A 314 -7.37 5.08 1.08
C MET A 314 -6.31 5.34 2.15
N LYS A 315 -6.44 4.79 3.37
CA LYS A 315 -5.41 4.92 4.40
C LYS A 315 -4.08 4.30 3.97
N ARG A 316 -4.10 3.10 3.37
CA ARG A 316 -2.90 2.45 2.81
C ARG A 316 -2.26 3.27 1.69
N LEU A 317 -3.07 3.76 0.75
CA LEU A 317 -2.55 4.60 -0.35
C LEU A 317 -2.01 5.93 0.18
N HIS A 318 -2.64 6.51 1.20
CA HIS A 318 -2.15 7.73 1.85
C HIS A 318 -0.92 7.51 2.73
N SER A 319 -0.76 6.36 3.39
CA SER A 319 0.47 6.06 4.15
C SER A 319 1.65 5.88 3.21
N ASN A 320 1.41 5.35 2.01
CA ASN A 320 2.44 5.25 0.97
C ASN A 320 2.91 6.64 0.49
N LEU A 321 2.12 7.71 0.65
CA LEU A 321 2.61 9.09 0.45
C LEU A 321 3.70 9.46 1.46
N GLY A 322 3.70 8.88 2.66
CA GLY A 322 4.73 9.10 3.68
C GLY A 322 6.10 8.51 3.30
N HIS A 323 6.15 7.67 2.26
CA HIS A 323 7.42 7.24 1.67
C HIS A 323 7.95 8.21 0.60
N ASP A 324 7.10 9.11 0.08
CA ASP A 324 7.42 10.07 -1.00
C ASP A 324 7.35 11.56 -0.58
N GLN A 325 6.86 11.90 0.61
CA GLN A 325 7.12 13.21 1.23
C GLN A 325 8.48 13.16 1.94
N CYS A 326 9.29 14.22 1.81
CA CYS A 326 10.54 14.29 2.56
C CYS A 326 10.20 14.21 4.06
N PRO A 327 10.62 13.14 4.77
CA PRO A 327 10.15 12.91 6.13
C PRO A 327 10.55 14.09 7.02
N LEU A 328 9.66 14.50 7.90
CA LEU A 328 9.91 15.60 8.84
C LEU A 328 10.91 15.21 9.93
N ALA A 329 11.25 13.91 10.06
CA ALA A 329 12.38 13.47 10.87
C ALA A 329 13.31 12.48 10.14
N ILE A 330 14.61 12.57 10.46
CA ILE A 330 15.60 11.51 10.24
C ILE A 330 15.81 10.79 11.57
N ILE A 331 15.78 9.46 11.56
CA ILE A 331 15.85 8.64 12.78
C ILE A 331 17.21 7.94 12.86
N VAL A 332 17.94 8.21 13.95
CA VAL A 332 19.27 7.67 14.26
C VAL A 332 19.13 6.71 15.45
N GLY A 333 19.29 5.41 15.22
CA GLY A 333 19.33 4.43 16.31
C GLY A 333 20.73 4.29 16.90
N ILE A 334 20.83 4.26 18.22
CA ILE A 334 22.05 3.99 18.97
C ILE A 334 21.81 2.76 19.85
N SER A 335 22.54 1.67 19.55
CA SER A 335 22.46 0.41 20.29
C SER A 335 23.80 -0.01 20.91
N GLY A 336 23.74 -1.03 21.76
CA GLY A 336 24.85 -1.55 22.55
C GLY A 336 24.35 -1.99 23.93
N PRO A 337 25.17 -2.70 24.72
CA PRO A 337 24.71 -3.23 26.01
C PRO A 337 24.34 -2.11 26.98
N SER A 338 23.50 -2.43 27.96
CA SER A 338 23.24 -1.57 29.12
C SER A 338 24.55 -1.07 29.73
N SER A 339 24.62 0.23 30.05
CA SER A 339 25.84 0.91 30.56
C SER A 339 27.05 1.04 29.60
N SER A 340 26.87 0.86 28.29
CA SER A 340 27.94 1.16 27.30
C SER A 340 28.23 2.66 27.13
N GLY A 341 27.23 3.50 27.40
CA GLY A 341 27.31 4.97 27.27
C GLY A 341 26.43 5.56 26.16
N LYS A 342 25.47 4.79 25.63
CA LYS A 342 24.50 5.22 24.60
C LYS A 342 23.77 6.52 24.97
N THR A 343 23.14 6.58 26.15
CA THR A 343 22.42 7.76 26.63
C THR A 343 23.30 9.00 26.75
N THR A 344 24.56 8.81 27.16
CA THR A 344 25.55 9.91 27.16
C THR A 344 25.83 10.39 25.74
N LEU A 345 26.06 9.48 24.79
CA LEU A 345 26.27 9.82 23.39
C LEU A 345 25.05 10.48 22.76
N ALA A 346 23.84 9.97 23.01
CA ALA A 346 22.59 10.53 22.51
C ALA A 346 22.39 11.97 22.96
N ARG A 347 22.62 12.27 24.25
CA ARG A 347 22.56 13.63 24.81
C ARG A 347 23.61 14.55 24.20
N LEU A 348 24.85 14.08 24.04
CA LEU A 348 25.91 14.86 23.41
C LEU A 348 25.59 15.19 21.94
N LEU A 349 25.05 14.23 21.17
CA LEU A 349 24.63 14.46 19.79
C LEU A 349 23.45 15.42 19.71
N ARG A 350 22.44 15.28 20.59
CA ARG A 350 21.33 16.22 20.72
C ARG A 350 21.80 17.66 20.94
N ASP A 351 22.81 17.84 21.79
CA ASP A 351 23.32 19.17 22.14
C ASP A 351 24.20 19.79 21.03
N VAL A 352 24.66 18.99 20.07
CA VAL A 352 25.54 19.40 18.97
C VAL A 352 24.77 19.66 17.67
N PHE A 353 23.79 18.82 17.36
CA PHE A 353 23.01 18.91 16.11
C PHE A 353 21.74 19.76 16.29
N PRO A 354 21.33 20.53 15.27
CA PRO A 354 20.13 21.36 15.34
C PRO A 354 18.86 20.49 15.37
N HIS A 355 17.80 21.02 15.99
CA HIS A 355 16.45 20.44 16.01
C HIS A 355 16.40 18.94 16.37
N THR A 356 17.26 18.54 17.31
CA THR A 356 17.42 17.15 17.71
C THR A 356 16.70 16.87 19.02
N PHE A 357 16.05 15.71 19.11
CA PHE A 357 15.45 15.18 20.35
C PHE A 357 15.72 13.69 20.49
N ILE A 358 15.46 13.13 21.66
CA ILE A 358 15.80 11.74 22.00
C ILE A 358 14.53 10.99 22.39
N LEU A 359 14.31 9.83 21.77
CA LEU A 359 13.31 8.85 22.20
C LEU A 359 14.07 7.69 22.86
N HIS A 360 13.62 7.25 24.03
CA HIS A 360 14.25 6.15 24.76
C HIS A 360 13.44 4.86 24.59
N GLU A 361 14.11 3.73 24.36
CA GLU A 361 13.48 2.39 24.35
C GLU A 361 12.77 2.11 25.68
N ASP A 362 13.36 2.60 26.77
CA ASP A 362 12.85 2.50 28.14
C ASP A 362 11.49 3.22 28.32
N ASP A 363 11.12 4.19 27.47
CA ASP A 363 9.80 4.82 27.49
C ASP A 363 8.67 3.85 27.09
N PHE A 364 9.02 2.64 26.61
CA PHE A 364 8.10 1.60 26.15
C PHE A 364 8.12 0.35 27.03
N TYR A 365 8.64 0.42 28.26
CA TYR A 365 8.52 -0.69 29.20
C TYR A 365 7.06 -1.08 29.46
N ARG A 366 6.82 -2.38 29.57
CA ARG A 366 5.56 -2.91 30.09
C ARG A 366 5.46 -2.69 31.60
N PRO A 367 4.23 -2.68 32.18
CA PRO A 367 4.05 -2.67 33.63
C PRO A 367 4.78 -3.82 34.32
N GLU A 368 5.21 -3.64 35.59
CA GLU A 368 6.01 -4.64 36.31
C GLU A 368 5.26 -5.98 36.45
N THR A 369 3.94 -5.90 36.53
CA THR A 369 3.02 -7.05 36.58
C THR A 369 3.00 -7.92 35.32
N GLU A 370 3.48 -7.40 34.18
CA GLU A 370 3.56 -8.11 32.90
C GLU A 370 4.97 -8.63 32.59
N LEU A 371 5.98 -8.25 33.38
CA LEU A 371 7.37 -8.61 33.11
C LEU A 371 7.65 -10.09 33.38
N PRO A 372 8.47 -10.74 32.53
CA PRO A 372 8.93 -12.09 32.80
C PRO A 372 9.90 -12.12 33.99
N SER A 373 10.17 -13.32 34.50
CA SER A 373 11.20 -13.53 35.52
C SER A 373 12.23 -14.56 35.06
N LYS A 374 13.48 -14.32 35.40
CA LYS A 374 14.63 -15.17 35.09
C LYS A 374 15.50 -15.28 36.35
N ASP A 375 15.91 -16.50 36.69
CA ASP A 375 16.65 -16.80 37.93
C ASP A 375 16.05 -16.23 39.22
N GLY A 376 14.72 -16.12 39.28
CA GLY A 376 13.98 -15.60 40.43
C GLY A 376 13.99 -14.07 40.55
N LEU A 377 14.43 -13.35 39.52
CA LEU A 377 14.43 -11.89 39.42
C LEU A 377 13.52 -11.45 38.27
N LEU A 378 12.87 -10.29 38.38
CA LEU A 378 12.15 -9.68 37.25
C LEU A 378 13.16 -9.32 36.17
N ASP A 379 12.85 -9.65 34.92
CA ASP A 379 13.76 -9.44 33.80
C ASP A 379 13.35 -8.21 32.99
N TRP A 380 14.01 -7.09 33.30
CA TRP A 380 13.84 -5.83 32.57
C TRP A 380 14.65 -5.78 31.28
N ASP A 381 15.71 -6.58 31.15
CA ASP A 381 16.66 -6.45 30.04
C ASP A 381 16.36 -7.48 28.92
N CYS A 382 15.08 -7.80 28.70
CA CYS A 382 14.61 -8.75 27.68
C CYS A 382 13.60 -8.11 26.71
N ALA A 383 13.41 -8.75 25.55
CA ALA A 383 12.51 -8.23 24.51
C ALA A 383 11.05 -8.19 24.96
N GLU A 384 10.64 -9.14 25.79
CA GLU A 384 9.28 -9.24 26.32
C GLU A 384 8.93 -8.08 27.25
N ALA A 385 9.93 -7.43 27.86
CA ALA A 385 9.75 -6.27 28.73
C ALA A 385 9.35 -5.00 27.95
N ILE A 386 9.55 -4.97 26.62
CA ILE A 386 9.36 -3.77 25.79
C ILE A 386 8.13 -3.91 24.88
N ASN A 387 7.35 -2.84 24.77
CA ASN A 387 6.24 -2.73 23.82
C ASN A 387 6.72 -2.21 22.46
N PHE A 388 7.35 -3.08 21.67
CA PHE A 388 7.90 -2.72 20.37
C PHE A 388 6.85 -2.28 19.33
N ASP A 389 5.59 -2.73 19.44
CA ASP A 389 4.52 -2.27 18.55
C ASP A 389 4.16 -0.79 18.82
N GLU A 390 4.21 -0.37 20.08
CA GLU A 390 4.02 1.03 20.45
C GLU A 390 5.22 1.89 20.07
N MET A 391 6.44 1.39 20.27
CA MET A 391 7.66 2.05 19.79
C MET A 391 7.64 2.23 18.27
N ALA A 392 7.25 1.21 17.51
CA ALA A 392 7.12 1.32 16.05
C ALA A 392 6.10 2.40 15.65
N ARG A 393 4.92 2.44 16.29
CA ARG A 393 3.91 3.48 16.06
C ARG A 393 4.43 4.88 16.39
N ALA A 394 5.21 5.02 17.47
CA ALA A 394 5.81 6.30 17.84
C ALA A 394 6.84 6.77 16.81
N LEU A 395 7.70 5.87 16.32
CA LEU A 395 8.68 6.18 15.29
C LEU A 395 8.04 6.52 13.94
N GLU A 396 6.96 5.83 13.55
CA GLU A 396 6.18 6.17 12.36
C GLU A 396 5.58 7.59 12.45
N HIS A 397 5.02 7.94 13.61
CA HIS A 397 4.52 9.28 13.87
C HIS A 397 5.64 10.33 13.83
N ILE A 398 6.76 10.08 14.49
CA ILE A 398 7.92 10.97 14.48
C ILE A 398 8.44 11.19 13.05
N ARG A 399 8.51 10.13 12.23
CA ARG A 399 8.96 10.24 10.85
C ARG A 399 8.05 11.13 10.01
N ALA A 400 6.74 11.02 10.22
CA ALA A 400 5.73 11.77 9.49
C ALA A 400 5.61 13.23 9.96
N GLU A 401 5.61 13.47 11.27
CA GLU A 401 5.23 14.76 11.87
C GLU A 401 6.41 15.53 12.49
N GLY A 402 7.55 14.88 12.70
CA GLY A 402 8.72 15.49 13.37
C GLY A 402 8.54 15.70 14.88
N THR A 403 7.47 15.21 15.48
CA THR A 403 7.15 15.43 16.91
C THR A 403 6.88 14.12 17.63
N PHE A 404 6.94 14.13 18.97
CA PHE A 404 6.46 13.00 19.74
C PHE A 404 4.94 12.82 19.57
N PRO A 405 4.46 11.57 19.50
CA PRO A 405 3.03 11.34 19.55
C PRO A 405 2.47 11.70 20.93
N PRO A 406 1.18 12.07 21.03
CA PRO A 406 0.57 12.52 22.29
C PRO A 406 0.45 11.43 23.37
N PHE A 407 0.80 10.18 23.07
CA PHE A 407 0.76 9.05 24.00
C PHE A 407 2.13 8.67 24.57
N VAL A 408 3.23 9.29 24.12
CA VAL A 408 4.57 9.08 24.68
C VAL A 408 4.85 10.20 25.68
N ASP A 409 5.21 9.82 26.91
CA ASP A 409 5.70 10.71 27.95
C ASP A 409 7.06 10.20 28.41
N SER A 410 8.14 10.95 28.16
CA SER A 410 9.49 10.42 28.38
C SER A 410 9.86 10.44 29.86
N MET A 411 10.13 9.26 30.40
CA MET A 411 10.48 9.08 31.81
C MET A 411 12.00 9.16 32.03
N GLU A 412 12.80 8.82 31.02
CA GLU A 412 14.27 8.77 31.10
C GLU A 412 14.92 10.16 31.29
N ASP A 413 14.26 11.23 30.85
CA ASP A 413 14.70 12.60 31.11
C ASP A 413 14.58 13.00 32.59
N GLN A 414 13.93 12.20 33.42
CA GLN A 414 13.80 12.40 34.87
C GLN A 414 14.94 11.73 35.66
N ASN A 415 15.76 10.87 35.02
CA ASN A 415 16.86 10.16 35.68
C ASN A 415 18.10 11.05 35.88
N THR A 416 18.85 10.82 36.96
CA THR A 416 19.99 11.67 37.34
C THR A 416 21.16 11.50 36.36
N VAL A 417 21.65 12.62 35.82
CA VAL A 417 22.76 12.60 34.86
C VAL A 417 24.09 12.61 35.60
N GLY A 418 24.88 11.55 35.46
CA GLY A 418 26.26 11.51 35.96
C GLY A 418 27.17 12.53 35.27
N LYS A 419 28.36 12.77 35.84
CA LYS A 419 29.35 13.70 35.26
C LYS A 419 29.70 13.31 33.82
N CYS A 420 29.56 14.23 32.87
CA CYS A 420 29.92 13.99 31.47
C CYS A 420 31.42 13.62 31.37
N PRO A 421 31.77 12.46 30.79
CA PRO A 421 33.15 12.01 30.67
C PRO A 421 33.92 12.70 29.53
N VAL A 422 33.24 13.48 28.67
CA VAL A 422 33.84 14.18 27.54
C VAL A 422 34.24 15.60 27.97
N PRO A 423 35.49 16.06 27.71
CA PRO A 423 35.91 17.41 28.03
C PRO A 423 35.09 18.50 27.30
N GLU A 424 34.80 19.61 27.97
CA GLU A 424 34.09 20.75 27.37
C GLU A 424 34.76 21.29 26.10
N SER A 425 36.10 21.21 26.02
CA SER A 425 36.86 21.59 24.83
C SER A 425 36.53 20.74 23.60
N ALA A 426 36.32 19.43 23.78
CA ALA A 426 35.94 18.52 22.70
C ALA A 426 34.48 18.76 22.26
N ILE A 427 33.58 19.00 23.22
CA ILE A 427 32.17 19.36 22.93
C ILE A 427 32.11 20.67 22.14
N SER A 428 32.86 21.69 22.57
CA SER A 428 32.95 22.98 21.89
C SER A 428 33.51 22.84 20.47
N ALA A 429 34.57 22.04 20.29
CA ALA A 429 35.14 21.76 18.98
C ALA A 429 34.13 21.06 18.04
N ALA A 430 33.36 20.10 18.55
CA ALA A 430 32.30 19.42 17.77
C ALA A 430 31.18 20.39 17.37
N LYS A 431 30.73 21.26 18.29
CA LYS A 431 29.74 22.32 17.99
C LYS A 431 30.24 23.25 16.90
N SER A 432 31.46 23.79 17.01
CA SER A 432 32.03 24.66 15.98
C SER A 432 32.17 23.95 14.63
N ARG A 433 32.44 22.64 14.62
CA ARG A 433 32.50 21.87 13.38
C ARG A 433 31.12 21.70 12.73
N VAL A 434 30.09 21.39 13.52
CA VAL A 434 28.71 21.31 13.02
C VAL A 434 28.20 22.68 12.57
N GLU A 435 28.50 23.76 13.30
CA GLU A 435 28.18 25.13 12.88
C GLU A 435 28.84 25.49 11.53
N ALA A 436 30.11 25.14 11.33
CA ALA A 436 30.79 25.34 10.05
C ALA A 436 30.15 24.52 8.92
N TRP A 437 29.70 23.29 9.22
CA TRP A 437 28.99 22.43 8.27
C TRP A 437 27.57 22.93 7.93
N LEU A 438 26.93 23.66 8.84
CA LEU A 438 25.63 24.30 8.64
C LEU A 438 25.72 25.67 7.94
N ALA A 439 26.94 26.19 7.71
CA ALA A 439 27.13 27.48 7.06
C ALA A 439 26.70 27.45 5.57
N PRO A 440 26.19 28.57 5.02
CA PRO A 440 25.77 28.64 3.62
C PRO A 440 26.85 28.15 2.65
N GLY A 441 26.47 27.28 1.72
CA GLY A 441 27.39 26.65 0.77
C GLY A 441 27.97 25.30 1.21
N HIS A 442 27.67 24.86 2.44
CA HIS A 442 28.02 23.52 2.93
C HIS A 442 26.80 22.59 2.94
N ALA A 443 27.04 21.27 2.97
CA ALA A 443 25.98 20.28 2.84
C ALA A 443 24.97 20.32 4.00
N GLY A 444 25.42 20.58 5.23
CA GLY A 444 24.53 20.73 6.40
C GLY A 444 23.51 21.84 6.22
N HIS A 445 23.89 22.96 5.58
CA HIS A 445 22.96 24.06 5.30
C HIS A 445 21.79 23.63 4.41
N ALA A 446 22.06 22.85 3.36
CA ALA A 446 21.03 22.37 2.44
C ALA A 446 20.11 21.32 3.09
N ILE A 447 20.64 20.53 4.02
CA ILE A 447 19.87 19.53 4.76
C ILE A 447 18.89 20.21 5.73
N PHE A 448 19.39 21.18 6.50
CA PHE A 448 18.63 21.87 7.54
C PHE A 448 18.01 23.21 7.10
N SER A 449 17.99 23.50 5.79
CA SER A 449 17.27 24.66 5.25
C SER A 449 15.76 24.53 5.41
N ASN A 450 15.25 23.31 5.54
CA ASN A 450 13.87 23.06 5.96
C ASN A 450 13.79 23.25 7.50
N PRO A 451 13.13 24.32 7.99
CA PRO A 451 13.03 24.57 9.42
C PRO A 451 12.18 23.53 10.16
N ASP A 452 11.42 22.70 9.45
CA ASP A 452 10.57 21.66 10.01
C ASP A 452 11.26 20.30 10.10
N LEU A 453 12.44 20.13 9.48
CA LEU A 453 13.21 18.90 9.62
C LEU A 453 13.74 18.75 11.05
N ARG A 454 13.63 17.53 11.56
CA ARG A 454 14.04 17.13 12.90
C ARG A 454 14.99 15.94 12.84
N LEU A 455 15.80 15.80 13.88
CA LEU A 455 16.61 14.60 14.10
C LEU A 455 16.09 13.90 15.36
N CYS A 456 15.68 12.65 15.22
CA CYS A 456 15.29 11.82 16.35
C CYS A 456 16.42 10.83 16.64
N ILE A 457 16.95 10.85 17.85
CA ILE A 457 17.89 9.84 18.34
C ILE A 457 17.10 8.80 19.12
N LEU A 458 17.07 7.57 18.64
CA LEU A 458 16.51 6.43 19.37
C LEU A 458 17.62 5.75 20.18
N ASP A 459 17.56 5.87 21.50
CA ASP A 459 18.49 5.26 22.46
C ASP A 459 17.88 3.97 23.04
N GLY A 460 18.49 2.81 22.80
CA GLY A 460 17.97 1.54 23.29
C GLY A 460 19.03 0.45 23.36
N PHE A 461 18.85 -0.53 24.25
CA PHE A 461 19.83 -1.58 24.52
C PHE A 461 19.55 -2.90 23.78
N LEU A 462 18.32 -3.08 23.26
CA LEU A 462 17.92 -4.24 22.44
C LEU A 462 17.84 -3.94 20.94
N LEU A 463 18.00 -2.67 20.55
CA LEU A 463 17.94 -2.25 19.16
C LEU A 463 18.89 -3.06 18.28
N PHE A 464 18.47 -3.33 17.05
CA PHE A 464 19.12 -4.19 16.07
C PHE A 464 18.98 -5.69 16.32
N GLY A 465 18.22 -6.14 17.33
CA GLY A 465 17.87 -7.56 17.47
C GLY A 465 17.27 -8.17 16.18
N PRO A 466 17.58 -9.44 15.86
CA PRO A 466 17.20 -10.07 14.60
C PRO A 466 15.72 -10.50 14.56
N ASP A 467 15.04 -10.51 15.70
CA ASP A 467 13.69 -11.02 15.84
C ASP A 467 12.60 -10.01 15.43
N PRO A 468 11.47 -10.45 14.83
CA PRO A 468 10.32 -9.58 14.54
C PRO A 468 9.54 -9.38 15.85
N PRO A 469 9.69 -8.22 16.54
CA PRO A 469 9.38 -6.89 16.00
C PRO A 469 10.57 -5.91 15.84
N LEU A 470 11.69 -6.15 16.50
CA LEU A 470 12.90 -5.30 16.45
C LEU A 470 13.49 -5.17 15.04
N ARG A 471 13.40 -6.25 14.26
CA ARG A 471 13.84 -6.27 12.87
C ARG A 471 13.08 -5.25 12.01
N ARG A 472 11.77 -5.10 12.20
CA ARG A 472 10.95 -4.13 11.47
C ARG A 472 11.44 -2.70 11.75
N ILE A 473 11.63 -2.36 13.03
CA ILE A 473 12.14 -1.05 13.43
C ILE A 473 13.50 -0.81 12.81
N THR A 474 14.40 -1.79 12.92
CA THR A 474 15.77 -1.69 12.43
C THR A 474 15.86 -1.56 10.90
N ASP A 475 15.11 -2.36 10.16
CA ASP A 475 15.23 -2.44 8.70
C ASP A 475 14.39 -1.35 7.99
N GLU A 476 13.26 -0.94 8.57
CA GLU A 476 12.29 -0.06 7.88
C GLU A 476 12.26 1.37 8.44
N LEU A 477 12.50 1.57 9.75
CA LEU A 477 12.27 2.86 10.41
C LEU A 477 13.54 3.65 10.69
N LEU A 478 14.71 3.01 10.84
CA LEU A 478 15.97 3.68 11.13
C LEU A 478 16.74 4.09 9.86
N ASP A 479 17.18 5.35 9.80
CA ASP A 479 17.98 5.87 8.70
C ASP A 479 19.50 5.69 8.96
N VAL A 480 19.94 5.82 10.21
CA VAL A 480 21.34 5.63 10.63
C VAL A 480 21.38 4.72 11.86
N LYS A 481 22.32 3.75 11.87
CA LYS A 481 22.44 2.73 12.92
C LYS A 481 23.84 2.77 13.52
N LEU A 482 23.98 3.27 14.75
CA LEU A 482 25.25 3.33 15.50
C LEU A 482 25.27 2.24 16.57
N PHE A 483 26.36 1.49 16.66
CA PHE A 483 26.53 0.42 17.64
C PHE A 483 27.75 0.66 18.52
N LEU A 484 27.56 0.60 19.84
CA LEU A 484 28.60 0.76 20.85
C LEU A 484 28.93 -0.59 21.48
N THR A 485 30.22 -0.85 21.63
CA THR A 485 30.74 -1.98 22.41
C THR A 485 31.28 -1.51 23.75
N VAL A 486 31.39 -2.43 24.71
CA VAL A 486 32.03 -2.23 26.00
C VAL A 486 32.35 -3.62 26.58
N SER A 487 33.42 -3.77 27.36
CA SER A 487 33.71 -5.03 28.04
C SER A 487 32.69 -5.32 29.14
N ARG A 488 32.51 -6.61 29.46
CA ARG A 488 31.65 -7.02 30.58
C ARG A 488 32.03 -6.31 31.87
N GLN A 489 33.33 -6.33 32.18
CA GLN A 489 33.87 -5.73 33.39
C GLN A 489 33.46 -4.26 33.55
N LYS A 490 33.59 -3.46 32.48
CA LYS A 490 33.29 -2.04 32.51
C LYS A 490 31.78 -1.77 32.53
N ALA A 491 30.99 -2.56 31.80
CA ALA A 491 29.53 -2.47 31.83
C ALA A 491 28.97 -2.80 33.23
N THR A 492 29.45 -3.87 33.86
CA THR A 492 29.07 -4.27 35.23
C THR A 492 29.42 -3.17 36.23
N ALA A 493 30.67 -2.71 36.24
CA ALA A 493 31.12 -1.67 37.17
C ALA A 493 30.28 -0.38 37.04
N ARG A 494 29.87 -0.01 35.82
CA ARG A 494 29.01 1.15 35.57
C ARG A 494 27.56 0.92 35.96
N ARG A 495 27.03 -0.30 35.81
CA ARG A 495 25.65 -0.64 36.15
C ARG A 495 25.46 -0.71 37.67
N GLU A 496 26.37 -1.36 38.38
CA GLU A 496 26.35 -1.48 39.84
C GLU A 496 26.57 -0.15 40.57
N ALA A 497 27.18 0.84 39.91
CA ALA A 497 27.38 2.17 40.46
C ALA A 497 26.17 3.12 40.30
N ARG A 498 25.06 2.65 39.70
CA ARG A 498 23.83 3.46 39.55
C ARG A 498 23.01 3.44 40.83
N ASP A 499 22.42 4.58 41.17
CA ASP A 499 21.52 4.70 42.32
C ASP A 499 20.18 3.97 42.11
N GLY A 500 19.80 3.72 40.85
CA GLY A 500 18.54 3.10 40.41
C GLY A 500 17.92 3.85 39.22
N TYR A 501 16.70 3.49 38.82
CA TYR A 501 15.95 4.18 37.74
C TYR A 501 14.45 4.23 38.04
N VAL A 502 13.79 5.28 37.52
CA VAL A 502 12.34 5.47 37.63
C VAL A 502 11.60 4.47 36.72
N THR A 503 10.56 3.83 37.24
CA THR A 503 9.65 2.93 36.50
C THR A 503 8.24 3.51 36.50
N LEU A 504 7.33 2.91 35.71
CA LEU A 504 5.91 3.28 35.71
C LEU A 504 5.27 3.15 37.11
N GLU A 505 5.80 2.27 37.96
CA GLU A 505 5.23 1.90 39.25
C GLU A 505 6.06 2.42 40.45
N GLY A 506 7.23 3.02 40.22
CA GLY A 506 8.05 3.59 41.30
C GLY A 506 9.53 3.80 40.93
N PHE A 507 10.43 3.36 41.81
CA PHE A 507 11.88 3.46 41.64
C PHE A 507 12.50 2.09 41.85
N TRP A 508 13.27 1.62 40.88
CA TRP A 508 13.91 0.32 40.89
C TRP A 508 15.42 0.42 41.19
N THR A 509 15.92 -0.52 41.99
CA THR A 509 17.36 -0.69 42.25
C THR A 509 17.73 -2.13 41.96
N ASP A 510 18.78 -2.33 41.15
CA ASP A 510 19.25 -3.66 40.76
C ASP A 510 19.58 -4.52 42.01
N PRO A 511 18.99 -5.72 42.16
CA PRO A 511 19.33 -6.61 43.25
C PRO A 511 20.75 -7.19 43.09
N PRO A 512 21.38 -7.68 44.17
CA PRO A 512 22.71 -8.28 44.09
C PRO A 512 22.80 -9.41 43.04
N GLY A 513 23.78 -9.30 42.13
CA GLY A 513 24.01 -10.26 41.05
C GLY A 513 23.08 -10.13 39.85
N TYR A 514 22.27 -9.06 39.76
CA TYR A 514 21.36 -8.82 38.63
C TYR A 514 22.09 -8.77 37.29
N VAL A 515 23.27 -8.13 37.23
CA VAL A 515 24.04 -8.02 35.98
C VAL A 515 24.44 -9.39 35.43
N ASP A 516 24.90 -10.30 36.31
CA ASP A 516 25.39 -11.62 35.91
C ASP A 516 24.26 -12.59 35.55
N LYS A 517 23.08 -12.41 36.14
CA LYS A 517 21.92 -13.28 35.94
C LYS A 517 21.01 -12.83 34.80
N ILE A 518 20.91 -11.51 34.59
CA ILE A 518 19.91 -10.90 33.71
C ILE A 518 20.59 -10.11 32.59
N VAL A 519 21.23 -8.98 32.94
CA VAL A 519 21.69 -7.97 31.98
C VAL A 519 22.67 -8.53 30.95
N TRP A 520 23.77 -9.15 31.42
CA TRP A 520 24.82 -9.62 30.52
C TRP A 520 24.39 -10.84 29.69
N PRO A 521 23.75 -11.87 30.27
CA PRO A 521 23.22 -12.99 29.50
C PRO A 521 22.23 -12.58 28.41
N ASN A 522 21.29 -11.67 28.70
CA ASN A 522 20.29 -11.24 27.70
C ASN A 522 20.92 -10.41 26.59
N TYR A 523 21.88 -9.55 26.91
CA TYR A 523 22.65 -8.85 25.90
C TYR A 523 23.40 -9.82 24.99
N ALA A 524 24.10 -10.81 25.58
CA ALA A 524 24.84 -11.81 24.83
C ALA A 524 23.92 -12.60 23.90
N GLU A 525 22.77 -13.03 24.39
CA GLU A 525 21.77 -13.77 23.61
C GLU A 525 21.22 -12.95 22.42
N SER A 526 20.81 -11.71 22.67
CA SER A 526 20.20 -10.83 21.65
C SER A 526 21.17 -10.33 20.59
N HIS A 527 22.45 -10.20 20.91
CA HIS A 527 23.45 -9.58 20.03
C HIS A 527 24.55 -10.50 19.53
N ALA A 528 24.64 -11.76 19.99
CA ALA A 528 25.66 -12.72 19.56
C ALA A 528 25.88 -12.75 18.04
N TRP A 529 24.80 -12.64 17.26
CA TRP A 529 24.85 -12.65 15.80
C TRP A 529 25.68 -11.50 15.18
N LEU A 530 25.95 -10.41 15.91
CA LEU A 530 26.83 -9.32 15.45
C LEU A 530 28.32 -9.61 15.61
N PHE A 531 28.68 -10.58 16.45
CA PHE A 531 30.05 -10.79 16.92
C PHE A 531 30.69 -12.08 16.40
N GLU A 532 32.01 -12.11 16.35
CA GLU A 532 32.78 -13.30 16.00
C GLU A 532 32.49 -14.45 16.98
N ASP A 533 32.29 -15.65 16.43
CA ASP A 533 31.96 -16.87 17.18
C ASP A 533 30.72 -16.77 18.10
N GLY A 534 29.90 -15.72 17.94
CA GLY A 534 28.78 -15.45 18.84
C GLY A 534 29.17 -14.86 20.20
N ASP A 535 30.43 -14.44 20.38
CA ASP A 535 30.95 -13.93 21.65
C ASP A 535 30.96 -12.40 21.66
N VAL A 536 30.10 -11.79 22.48
CA VAL A 536 29.94 -10.33 22.56
C VAL A 536 31.14 -9.59 23.16
N GLU A 537 32.15 -10.30 23.67
CA GLU A 537 33.44 -9.73 24.06
C GLU A 537 34.50 -9.83 22.96
N LYS A 538 34.15 -10.30 21.75
CA LYS A 538 35.02 -10.29 20.56
C LYS A 538 34.73 -9.12 19.63
N ARG A 539 35.34 -9.13 18.43
CA ARG A 539 35.11 -8.10 17.41
C ARG A 539 33.77 -8.30 16.71
N LEU A 540 33.24 -7.21 16.18
CA LEU A 540 32.06 -7.21 15.32
C LEU A 540 32.38 -7.76 13.93
N ARG A 541 31.46 -8.55 13.39
CA ARG A 541 31.57 -9.17 12.06
C ARG A 541 31.34 -8.15 10.95
N ARG A 542 32.38 -7.83 10.19
CA ARG A 542 32.34 -6.82 9.11
C ARG A 542 31.28 -7.10 8.04
N ASP A 543 31.12 -8.35 7.63
CA ASP A 543 30.13 -8.80 6.67
C ASP A 543 28.71 -8.50 7.15
N VAL A 544 28.42 -8.81 8.42
CA VAL A 544 27.11 -8.54 9.04
C VAL A 544 26.84 -7.04 9.15
N LEU A 545 27.81 -6.26 9.64
CA LEU A 545 27.67 -4.81 9.74
C LEU A 545 27.41 -4.17 8.38
N SER A 546 28.09 -4.65 7.33
CA SER A 546 27.92 -4.15 5.96
C SER A 546 26.54 -4.51 5.40
N GLU A 547 26.10 -5.75 5.58
CA GLU A 547 24.79 -6.22 5.13
C GLU A 547 23.65 -5.44 5.80
N LYS A 548 23.75 -5.20 7.11
CA LYS A 548 22.71 -4.53 7.89
C LYS A 548 22.83 -3.01 7.94
N ASN A 549 23.89 -2.46 7.34
CA ASN A 549 24.25 -1.03 7.38
C ASN A 549 24.35 -0.51 8.83
N ILE A 550 25.00 -1.29 9.71
CA ILE A 550 25.28 -0.92 11.10
C ILE A 550 26.71 -0.36 11.18
N LEU A 551 26.86 0.78 11.86
CA LEU A 551 28.11 1.52 11.97
C LEU A 551 28.66 1.37 13.38
N ALA A 552 29.95 1.05 13.49
CA ALA A 552 30.67 0.99 14.76
C ALA A 552 32.07 1.59 14.58
N LEU A 553 32.76 1.85 15.69
CA LEU A 553 34.16 2.30 15.66
C LEU A 553 35.04 1.29 14.89
N PRO A 554 35.92 1.74 13.98
CA PRO A 554 36.74 0.82 13.19
C PRO A 554 37.58 -0.16 14.00
N GLU A 555 38.01 0.25 15.19
CA GLU A 555 38.87 -0.53 16.11
C GLU A 555 38.18 -1.77 16.68
N VAL A 556 36.84 -1.81 16.67
CA VAL A 556 36.03 -2.93 17.17
C VAL A 556 35.58 -3.89 16.08
N ILE A 557 35.93 -3.63 14.81
CA ILE A 557 35.48 -4.40 13.65
C ILE A 557 36.59 -5.38 13.20
N SER A 558 36.19 -6.59 12.80
CA SER A 558 37.10 -7.57 12.23
C SER A 558 37.80 -7.05 10.96
N GLN A 559 39.06 -7.44 10.72
CA GLN A 559 39.84 -7.05 9.53
C GLN A 559 39.78 -8.16 8.47
N SER A 560 39.71 -7.78 7.20
CA SER A 560 39.69 -8.72 6.08
C SER A 560 41.06 -9.39 5.91
N GLY A 561 41.14 -10.71 6.08
CA GLY A 561 42.31 -11.52 5.73
C GLY A 561 43.26 -11.90 6.88
N GLU A 562 42.93 -11.62 8.14
CA GLU A 562 43.65 -12.20 9.29
C GLU A 562 43.00 -13.56 9.63
N GLU A 563 43.78 -14.65 9.52
CA GLU A 563 43.40 -15.95 10.08
C GLU A 563 43.25 -15.84 11.61
N SER A 564 42.30 -16.59 12.15
CA SER A 564 41.93 -16.74 13.56
C SER A 564 43.03 -17.40 14.42
N GLY A 565 44.24 -16.82 14.43
CA GLY A 565 45.44 -17.44 15.00
C GLY A 565 46.22 -16.59 16.01
N GLY A 566 45.74 -15.41 16.43
CA GLY A 566 46.46 -14.59 17.40
C GLY A 566 45.54 -13.88 18.38
N GLU A 567 45.61 -14.27 19.65
CA GLU A 567 45.05 -13.53 20.79
C GLU A 567 45.56 -12.08 20.75
N LYS A 568 44.75 -11.17 20.21
CA LYS A 568 44.82 -9.75 20.54
C LYS A 568 43.66 -9.48 21.49
N GLU A 569 43.83 -9.89 22.75
CA GLU A 569 42.93 -9.56 23.86
C GLU A 569 42.61 -8.05 23.89
N GLY A 570 41.33 -7.72 23.96
CA GLY A 570 40.79 -6.54 24.66
C GLY A 570 41.06 -5.13 24.12
N LYS A 571 41.94 -4.91 23.13
CA LYS A 571 42.34 -3.53 22.74
C LYS A 571 41.28 -2.69 21.99
N GLY A 572 40.12 -3.24 21.67
CA GLY A 572 39.07 -2.54 20.90
C GLY A 572 37.81 -2.16 21.67
N LEU A 573 37.36 -2.98 22.63
CA LEU A 573 35.98 -2.91 23.15
C LEU A 573 35.66 -1.65 23.97
N ASP A 574 36.63 -1.16 24.74
CA ASP A 574 36.45 -0.10 25.73
C ASP A 574 36.90 1.27 25.24
N ALA A 575 36.47 1.64 24.03
CA ALA A 575 36.78 2.94 23.43
C ALA A 575 36.48 4.11 24.39
N ASP A 576 37.33 5.12 24.35
CA ASP A 576 37.16 6.35 25.13
C ASP A 576 35.90 7.10 24.64
N MET A 577 35.14 7.68 25.59
CA MET A 577 33.87 8.33 25.23
C MET A 577 34.07 9.57 24.37
N GLN A 578 35.18 10.29 24.52
CA GLN A 578 35.52 11.40 23.64
C GLN A 578 35.74 10.90 22.21
N VAL A 579 36.50 9.80 22.04
CA VAL A 579 36.76 9.20 20.72
C VAL A 579 35.45 8.73 20.07
N THR A 580 34.59 8.04 20.83
CA THR A 580 33.27 7.60 20.35
C THR A 580 32.40 8.78 19.93
N PHE A 581 32.38 9.86 20.73
CA PHE A 581 31.61 11.06 20.43
C PHE A 581 32.11 11.76 19.16
N GLU A 582 33.41 12.00 19.03
CA GLU A 582 34.00 12.62 17.84
C GLU A 582 33.73 11.79 16.58
N TRP A 583 33.88 10.46 16.66
CA TRP A 583 33.54 9.55 15.58
C TRP A 583 32.05 9.61 15.18
N ALA A 584 31.16 9.66 16.16
CA ALA A 584 29.72 9.69 15.91
C ALA A 584 29.29 10.99 15.22
N VAL A 585 29.85 12.14 15.63
CA VAL A 585 29.59 13.44 14.98
C VAL A 585 30.00 13.41 13.51
N GLU A 586 31.23 12.99 13.22
CA GLU A 586 31.73 12.88 11.84
C GLU A 586 30.93 11.89 10.99
N THR A 587 30.58 10.75 11.58
CA THR A 587 29.82 9.71 10.90
C THR A 587 28.41 10.17 10.59
N LEU A 588 27.76 10.86 11.52
CA LEU A 588 26.41 11.36 11.33
C LEU A 588 26.36 12.47 10.28
N MET A 589 27.28 13.44 10.32
CA MET A 589 27.41 14.47 9.26
C MET A 589 27.49 13.81 7.87
N ARG A 590 28.43 12.87 7.68
CA ARG A 590 28.58 12.14 6.41
C ARG A 590 27.32 11.39 5.99
N LYS A 591 26.65 10.70 6.92
CA LYS A 591 25.44 9.93 6.60
C LYS A 591 24.24 10.81 6.27
N LEU A 592 24.09 11.96 6.93
CA LEU A 592 23.05 12.93 6.60
C LEU A 592 23.24 13.51 5.19
N GLU A 593 24.49 13.70 4.75
CA GLU A 593 24.82 14.06 3.37
C GLU A 593 24.44 12.95 2.38
N ASP A 594 24.80 11.70 2.66
CA ASP A 594 24.48 10.54 1.81
C ASP A 594 22.96 10.38 1.62
N ILE A 595 22.20 10.45 2.72
CA ILE A 595 20.73 10.32 2.73
C ILE A 595 20.10 11.41 1.87
N THR A 596 20.53 12.65 2.07
CA THR A 596 19.97 13.80 1.36
C THR A 596 20.34 13.80 -0.12
N ASN A 597 21.57 13.40 -0.46
CA ASN A 597 21.99 13.26 -1.86
C ASN A 597 21.24 12.15 -2.59
N LYS A 598 20.94 11.03 -1.92
CA LYS A 598 20.11 9.95 -2.47
C LYS A 598 18.69 10.43 -2.74
N ARG A 599 18.05 11.09 -1.76
CA ARG A 599 16.72 11.68 -1.89
C ARG A 599 16.66 12.76 -2.96
N PHE A 600 17.69 13.61 -3.07
CA PHE A 600 17.79 14.65 -4.10
C PHE A 600 17.95 14.06 -5.51
N LYS A 601 18.69 12.95 -5.67
CA LYS A 601 18.77 12.24 -6.97
C LYS A 601 17.44 11.59 -7.36
N GLU A 602 16.70 11.05 -6.40
CA GLU A 602 15.35 10.52 -6.62
C GLU A 602 14.38 11.65 -7.03
N LEU A 603 14.42 12.80 -6.35
CA LEU A 603 13.64 14.00 -6.70
C LEU A 603 14.08 14.68 -8.01
N CYS A 604 15.38 14.70 -8.32
CA CYS A 604 15.89 15.25 -9.58
C CYS A 604 15.67 14.31 -10.77
N ALA A 605 15.60 12.99 -10.58
CA ALA A 605 15.14 12.08 -11.63
C ALA A 605 13.67 12.37 -11.99
N ILE A 606 12.86 12.72 -10.99
CA ILE A 606 11.48 13.20 -11.17
C ILE A 606 11.48 14.57 -11.88
N SER A 607 12.33 15.53 -11.48
CA SER A 607 12.38 16.89 -12.03
C SER A 607 13.06 17.03 -13.42
N ALA A 608 14.08 16.22 -13.73
CA ALA A 608 14.74 16.21 -15.04
C ALA A 608 13.83 15.70 -16.16
N THR A 609 12.85 14.85 -15.81
CA THR A 609 11.76 14.43 -16.69
C THR A 609 10.80 15.60 -16.99
N VAL A 610 10.64 16.54 -16.04
CA VAL A 610 9.81 17.75 -16.18
C VAL A 610 10.53 18.87 -16.96
N HIS A 611 11.87 18.97 -16.88
CA HIS A 611 12.63 20.05 -17.56
C HIS A 611 13.06 19.74 -19.01
N GLN A 612 12.92 18.50 -19.50
CA GLN A 612 13.14 18.19 -20.93
C GLN A 612 11.91 18.45 -21.82
N VAL A 613 10.76 18.79 -21.25
CA VAL A 613 9.54 19.18 -21.98
C VAL A 613 9.19 20.62 -21.61
N GLY A 614 10.02 21.55 -22.09
CA GLY A 614 9.93 22.97 -21.78
C GLY A 614 10.63 23.87 -22.80
N PHE A 615 10.40 23.61 -24.09
CA PHE A 615 10.38 24.60 -25.18
C PHE A 615 9.28 24.23 -26.17
#